data_AF-A0A8J7QZD5-F1
#
_entry.id   AF-A0A8J7QZD5-F1
#
_cell.length_a   1.000
_cell.length_b   1.000
_cell.length_c   1.000
_cell.angle_alpha   90.00
_cell.angle_beta   90.00
_cell.angle_gamma   90.00
#
_symmetry.space_group_name_H-M   'P 1'
#
loop_
_entity.id
_entity.type
_entity.pdbx_description
1 polymer ?
#
loop_
_entity_poly.entity_id
_entity_poly.type
_entity_poly.pdbx_seq_one_letter_code
_entity_poly.pdbx_strand_id
1 'polypeptide(L)'
;MPAYFAGPDWTHWNSVRYNPHTDEYLVNSRDWGEMYIIDRKTRKMVWRWGNPYAWGGGRKTQGYSRNGDQILFGSHDCNWLPNGNVSIFDNGTKRPSTNYSAAYEIERDGTFTGGKIVWQFKTADPNSFYSDYQSAAQKLPNGNWHITSTNNGHLFEVTPQGEVVWEFVNPMSGDEAYCVKKDKAPWTQIHRSFRYAADSPQLKGRDLRPLRKLAPGCPDWASLLEVKPSPNGSMPPKVVNVPPAGAKDCGYPGQPEK
;
A
#
# COMPACT_ATOMS: atom_id res chain seq x y z
N MET A 1 -11.86 -18.79 16.09
CA MET A 1 -10.72 -17.86 16.28
C MET A 1 -10.91 -16.67 15.34
N PRO A 2 -10.56 -15.43 15.70
CA PRO A 2 -10.90 -14.24 14.92
C PRO A 2 -9.89 -13.91 13.81
N ALA A 3 -9.25 -14.92 13.20
CA ALA A 3 -8.46 -14.74 11.98
C ALA A 3 -9.40 -14.92 10.78
N TYR A 4 -9.52 -13.87 9.96
CA TYR A 4 -10.51 -13.78 8.87
C TYR A 4 -10.28 -14.84 7.77
N PHE A 5 -9.09 -15.44 7.75
CA PHE A 5 -8.65 -16.47 6.82
C PHE A 5 -8.27 -17.80 7.49
N ALA A 6 -8.68 -18.06 8.73
CA ALA A 6 -8.27 -19.24 9.51
C ALA A 6 -8.53 -20.60 8.80
N GLY A 7 -7.58 -21.02 7.98
CA GLY A 7 -7.44 -22.33 7.37
C GLY A 7 -6.13 -23.00 7.85
N PRO A 8 -5.59 -24.00 7.12
CA PRO A 8 -4.28 -24.59 7.48
C PRO A 8 -3.15 -23.55 7.45
N ASP A 9 -3.29 -22.53 6.61
CA ASP A 9 -2.53 -21.28 6.70
C ASP A 9 -3.29 -20.32 7.62
N TRP A 10 -2.82 -20.21 8.86
CA TRP A 10 -3.54 -19.54 9.95
C TRP A 10 -2.88 -18.22 10.37
N THR A 11 -1.74 -17.90 9.78
CA THR A 11 -1.01 -16.66 10.04
C THR A 11 -0.65 -15.95 8.74
N HIS A 12 -0.21 -16.71 7.74
CA HIS A 12 0.29 -16.16 6.50
C HIS A 12 1.29 -15.01 6.75
N TRP A 13 2.39 -15.33 7.45
CA TRP A 13 3.50 -14.40 7.64
C TRP A 13 4.14 -14.07 6.28
N ASN A 14 4.13 -12.79 5.90
CA ASN A 14 4.58 -12.37 4.56
C ASN A 14 5.70 -11.33 4.58
N SER A 15 6.06 -10.79 5.75
CA SER A 15 7.21 -9.90 5.88
C SER A 15 7.87 -9.99 7.25
N VAL A 16 9.20 -9.90 7.22
CA VAL A 16 10.08 -9.78 8.39
C VAL A 16 11.12 -8.69 8.13
N ARG A 17 11.44 -7.89 9.14
CA ARG A 17 12.50 -6.87 9.13
C ARG A 17 13.24 -6.85 10.46
N TYR A 18 14.55 -6.94 10.41
CA TYR A 18 15.41 -6.79 11.57
C TYR A 18 15.82 -5.33 11.76
N ASN A 19 15.73 -4.83 12.99
CA ASN A 19 16.29 -3.55 13.38
C ASN A 19 17.55 -3.76 14.25
N PRO A 20 18.76 -3.52 13.73
CA PRO A 20 20.00 -3.72 14.49
C PRO A 20 20.18 -2.69 15.61
N HIS A 21 19.49 -1.55 15.57
CA HIS A 21 19.62 -0.52 16.62
C HIS A 21 18.88 -0.91 17.91
N THR A 22 17.79 -1.66 17.79
CA THR A 22 16.98 -2.11 18.94
C THR A 22 17.07 -3.61 19.20
N ASP A 23 17.74 -4.37 18.34
CA ASP A 23 17.78 -5.84 18.35
C ASP A 23 16.36 -6.47 18.30
N GLU A 24 15.49 -5.92 17.45
CA GLU A 24 14.09 -6.32 17.32
C GLU A 24 13.76 -6.82 15.90
N TYR A 25 12.77 -7.72 15.82
CA TYR A 25 12.13 -8.11 14.58
C TYR A 25 10.74 -7.47 14.46
N LEU A 26 10.48 -6.80 13.34
CA LEU A 26 9.13 -6.42 12.92
C LEU A 26 8.61 -7.46 11.94
N VAL A 27 7.42 -7.98 12.19
CA VAL A 27 6.78 -9.01 11.37
C VAL A 27 5.32 -8.66 11.07
N ASN A 28 4.79 -9.13 9.95
CA ASN A 28 3.38 -8.99 9.59
C ASN A 28 2.73 -10.34 9.32
N SER A 29 1.54 -10.50 9.88
CA SER A 29 0.63 -11.62 9.65
C SER A 29 -0.56 -11.12 8.86
N ARG A 30 -0.68 -11.59 7.61
CA ARG A 30 -1.77 -11.21 6.70
C ARG A 30 -3.13 -11.60 7.29
N ASP A 31 -3.22 -12.80 7.85
CA ASP A 31 -4.50 -13.42 8.21
C ASP A 31 -5.02 -12.98 9.57
N TRP A 32 -4.11 -12.59 10.46
CA TRP A 32 -4.48 -11.91 11.70
C TRP A 32 -4.76 -10.43 11.49
N GLY A 33 -4.29 -9.82 10.40
CA GLY A 33 -4.39 -8.38 10.19
C GLY A 33 -3.59 -7.63 11.24
N GLU A 34 -2.38 -8.10 11.55
CA GLU A 34 -1.56 -7.54 12.62
C GLU A 34 -0.09 -7.44 12.22
N MET A 35 0.55 -6.38 12.71
CA MET A 35 1.99 -6.29 12.85
C MET A 35 2.39 -6.63 14.28
N TYR A 36 3.60 -7.17 14.43
CA TYR A 36 4.17 -7.46 15.74
C TYR A 36 5.64 -7.06 15.77
N ILE A 37 6.11 -6.65 16.94
CA ILE A 37 7.54 -6.51 17.21
C ILE A 37 7.93 -7.53 18.25
N ILE A 38 9.00 -8.26 17.96
CA ILE A 38 9.57 -9.31 18.80
C ILE A 38 10.98 -8.89 19.18
N ASP A 39 11.22 -8.74 20.48
CA ASP A 39 12.57 -8.54 21.01
C ASP A 39 13.36 -9.85 20.84
N ARG A 40 14.50 -9.77 20.15
CA ARG A 40 15.24 -10.97 19.74
C ARG A 40 15.87 -11.70 20.92
N LYS A 41 16.35 -10.96 21.93
CA LYS A 41 17.07 -11.52 23.08
C LYS A 41 16.13 -12.26 24.03
N THR A 42 15.02 -11.63 24.39
CA THR A 42 14.02 -12.16 25.32
C THR A 42 13.01 -13.07 24.63
N ARG A 43 12.91 -13.01 23.29
CA ARG A 43 11.93 -13.72 22.45
C ARG A 43 10.48 -13.35 22.76
N LYS A 44 10.28 -12.21 23.44
CA LYS A 44 8.95 -11.72 23.77
C LYS A 44 8.45 -10.83 22.65
N MET A 45 7.16 -10.96 22.34
CA MET A 45 6.44 -9.91 21.65
C MET A 45 6.41 -8.69 22.58
N VAL A 46 6.80 -7.52 22.06
CA VAL A 46 6.86 -6.25 22.79
C VAL A 46 5.92 -5.20 22.21
N TRP A 47 5.32 -5.50 21.05
CA TRP A 47 4.29 -4.66 20.45
C TRP A 47 3.43 -5.47 19.49
N ARG A 48 2.15 -5.10 19.37
CA ARG A 48 1.23 -5.60 18.34
C ARG A 48 0.24 -4.52 17.93
N TRP A 49 -0.19 -4.50 16.67
CA TRP A 49 -1.13 -3.48 16.18
C TRP A 49 -1.86 -3.92 14.91
N GLY A 50 -3.09 -3.43 14.71
CA GLY A 50 -3.85 -3.58 13.46
C GLY A 50 -5.22 -4.25 13.62
N ASN A 51 -5.34 -5.25 14.50
CA ASN A 51 -6.59 -5.96 14.77
C ASN A 51 -6.79 -6.20 16.28
N PRO A 52 -7.42 -5.26 17.01
CA PRO A 52 -7.70 -5.40 18.43
C PRO A 52 -8.45 -6.69 18.83
N TYR A 53 -9.27 -7.24 17.92
CA TYR A 53 -10.07 -8.43 18.19
C TYR A 53 -9.25 -9.69 18.41
N ALA A 54 -8.07 -9.74 17.80
CA ALA A 54 -7.13 -10.84 17.91
C ALA A 54 -6.67 -11.10 19.35
N TRP A 55 -6.84 -10.12 20.24
CA TRP A 55 -6.50 -10.20 21.66
C TRP A 55 -7.65 -9.80 22.58
N GLY A 56 -8.89 -9.81 22.08
CA GLY A 56 -10.08 -9.54 22.88
C GLY A 56 -10.35 -8.06 23.16
N GLY A 57 -9.59 -7.15 22.56
CA GLY A 57 -9.83 -5.71 22.63
C GLY A 57 -10.71 -5.18 21.49
N GLY A 58 -11.02 -3.87 21.54
CA GLY A 58 -11.76 -3.13 20.52
C GLY A 58 -13.25 -3.48 20.39
N ARG A 59 -14.01 -2.61 19.73
CA ARG A 59 -15.45 -2.76 19.49
C ARG A 59 -15.71 -3.66 18.29
N LYS A 60 -16.27 -4.86 18.50
CA LYS A 60 -16.61 -5.85 17.46
C LYS A 60 -17.90 -5.57 16.69
N THR A 61 -18.13 -4.35 16.20
CA THR A 61 -19.29 -4.06 15.33
C THR A 61 -19.17 -4.63 13.92
N GLN A 62 -18.38 -5.70 13.73
CA GLN A 62 -18.23 -6.36 12.44
C GLN A 62 -19.56 -6.93 11.97
N GLY A 63 -19.97 -6.49 10.78
CA GLY A 63 -21.14 -6.95 10.04
C GLY A 63 -20.91 -6.70 8.56
N TYR A 64 -21.90 -6.95 7.70
CA TYR A 64 -21.75 -6.88 6.23
C TYR A 64 -21.18 -5.57 5.66
N SER A 65 -21.09 -4.49 6.46
CA SER A 65 -20.56 -3.19 6.02
C SER A 65 -19.75 -2.44 7.09
N ARG A 66 -19.29 -3.11 8.15
CA ARG A 66 -18.62 -2.45 9.29
C ARG A 66 -17.34 -3.17 9.66
N ASN A 67 -16.24 -2.43 9.77
CA ASN A 67 -14.93 -2.97 10.16
C ASN A 67 -14.79 -3.12 11.68
N GLY A 68 -15.59 -2.34 12.43
CA GLY A 68 -15.35 -1.95 13.81
C GLY A 68 -13.95 -1.34 13.98
N ASP A 69 -13.16 -1.82 14.93
CA ASP A 69 -11.85 -1.24 15.28
C ASP A 69 -10.66 -1.94 14.61
N GLN A 70 -10.91 -2.98 13.78
CA GLN A 70 -9.85 -3.56 12.95
C GLN A 70 -9.50 -2.59 11.81
N ILE A 71 -8.20 -2.39 11.63
CA ILE A 71 -7.63 -1.45 10.66
C ILE A 71 -7.05 -2.21 9.46
N LEU A 72 -6.23 -3.24 9.72
CA LEU A 72 -5.51 -3.98 8.68
C LEU A 72 -6.30 -5.21 8.21
N PHE A 73 -6.38 -5.37 6.89
CA PHE A 73 -7.08 -6.49 6.25
C PHE A 73 -6.20 -7.05 5.13
N GLY A 74 -5.57 -8.20 5.39
CA GLY A 74 -4.72 -8.84 4.41
C GLY A 74 -3.44 -8.06 4.08
N SER A 75 -2.93 -7.26 5.01
CA SER A 75 -1.75 -6.40 4.81
C SER A 75 -0.47 -7.14 4.38
N HIS A 76 0.49 -6.39 3.84
CA HIS A 76 1.82 -6.86 3.40
C HIS A 76 2.92 -5.81 3.65
N ASP A 77 4.16 -6.31 3.66
CA ASP A 77 5.41 -5.53 3.61
C ASP A 77 5.56 -4.48 4.72
N CYS A 78 5.55 -4.93 5.97
CA CYS A 78 5.88 -4.05 7.08
C CYS A 78 7.36 -3.61 7.02
N ASN A 79 7.65 -2.36 7.36
CA ASN A 79 9.02 -1.83 7.38
C ASN A 79 9.28 -0.87 8.54
N TRP A 80 10.55 -0.78 8.95
CA TRP A 80 11.03 0.25 9.88
C TRP A 80 11.34 1.52 9.10
N LEU A 81 10.99 2.67 9.66
CA LEU A 81 11.34 3.97 9.12
C LEU A 81 12.45 4.63 9.96
N PRO A 82 13.27 5.52 9.37
CA PRO A 82 14.38 6.15 10.08
C PRO A 82 14.01 6.93 11.34
N ASN A 83 12.77 7.42 11.43
CA ASN A 83 12.22 8.12 12.60
C ASN A 83 11.72 7.17 13.71
N GLY A 84 11.86 5.86 13.55
CA GLY A 84 11.36 4.86 14.50
C GLY A 84 9.91 4.43 14.29
N ASN A 85 9.19 5.08 13.37
CA ASN A 85 7.86 4.64 12.94
C ASN A 85 7.94 3.35 12.13
N VAL A 86 6.78 2.74 11.90
CA VAL A 86 6.66 1.58 11.01
C VAL A 86 5.73 1.88 9.85
N SER A 87 6.00 1.31 8.70
CA SER A 87 5.13 1.38 7.53
C SER A 87 4.51 0.03 7.22
N ILE A 88 3.37 0.04 6.52
CA ILE A 88 2.76 -1.17 5.96
C ILE A 88 1.87 -0.84 4.76
N PHE A 89 1.72 -1.80 3.84
CA PHE A 89 0.70 -1.77 2.81
C PHE A 89 -0.52 -2.58 3.28
N ASP A 90 -1.67 -1.94 3.45
CA ASP A 90 -2.93 -2.57 3.79
C ASP A 90 -3.70 -2.89 2.49
N ASN A 91 -3.75 -4.16 2.12
CA ASN A 91 -4.40 -4.59 0.88
C ASN A 91 -5.92 -4.37 0.91
N GLY A 92 -6.55 -4.42 2.09
CA GLY A 92 -8.00 -4.32 2.24
C GLY A 92 -8.76 -5.59 1.87
N THR A 93 -8.11 -6.75 1.88
CA THR A 93 -8.69 -8.00 1.40
C THR A 93 -9.93 -8.38 2.22
N LYS A 94 -11.09 -8.48 1.55
CA LYS A 94 -12.37 -8.82 2.18
C LYS A 94 -12.73 -7.88 3.35
N ARG A 95 -12.29 -6.62 3.27
CA ARG A 95 -12.67 -5.61 4.27
C ARG A 95 -14.20 -5.45 4.25
N PRO A 96 -14.90 -5.59 5.40
CA PRO A 96 -16.37 -5.60 5.40
C PRO A 96 -17.01 -4.33 4.84
N SER A 97 -16.44 -3.15 5.14
CA SER A 97 -16.98 -1.87 4.66
C SER A 97 -16.90 -1.70 3.15
N THR A 98 -15.72 -1.92 2.55
CA THR A 98 -15.43 -1.87 1.11
C THR A 98 -13.97 -2.29 0.90
N ASN A 99 -13.68 -3.01 -0.17
CA ASN A 99 -12.31 -3.34 -0.56
C ASN A 99 -11.58 -2.09 -1.09
N TYR A 100 -10.49 -1.69 -0.43
CA TYR A 100 -9.58 -0.66 -0.89
C TYR A 100 -8.19 -0.93 -0.32
N SER A 101 -7.15 -0.57 -1.06
CA SER A 101 -5.78 -0.62 -0.56
C SER A 101 -5.35 0.73 0.02
N ALA A 102 -4.40 0.71 0.94
CA ALA A 102 -3.81 1.90 1.52
C ALA A 102 -2.35 1.65 1.92
N ALA A 103 -1.54 2.71 1.90
CA ALA A 103 -0.24 2.71 2.55
C ALA A 103 -0.34 3.49 3.87
N TYR A 104 0.23 2.98 4.95
CA TYR A 104 0.21 3.64 6.26
C TYR A 104 1.62 3.83 6.80
N GLU A 105 1.83 4.96 7.48
CA GLU A 105 2.87 5.17 8.47
C GLU A 105 2.24 5.21 9.85
N ILE A 106 2.76 4.41 10.78
CA ILE A 106 2.25 4.24 12.12
C ILE A 106 3.31 4.74 13.11
N GLU A 107 2.95 5.73 13.90
CA GLU A 107 3.70 6.14 15.09
C GLU A 107 3.28 5.28 16.27
N ARG A 108 4.24 4.66 16.95
CA ARG A 108 4.04 3.87 18.18
C ARG A 108 3.98 4.82 19.37
N ASP A 109 3.09 4.58 20.32
CA ASP A 109 2.97 5.41 21.54
C ASP A 109 3.76 4.88 22.74
N GLY A 110 4.55 3.82 22.53
CA GLY A 110 5.36 3.16 23.57
C GLY A 110 4.60 2.12 24.40
N THR A 111 3.30 1.95 24.19
CA THR A 111 2.52 0.89 24.84
C THR A 111 2.53 -0.41 24.02
N PHE A 112 2.08 -1.52 24.63
CA PHE A 112 2.09 -2.84 23.98
C PHE A 112 1.17 -2.94 22.75
N THR A 113 0.07 -2.19 22.72
CA THR A 113 -0.97 -2.27 21.68
C THR A 113 -1.21 -0.95 20.96
N GLY A 114 -0.54 0.12 21.39
CA GLY A 114 -0.84 1.47 20.97
C GLY A 114 -0.02 1.93 19.77
N GLY A 115 -0.67 2.76 18.97
CA GLY A 115 -0.12 3.36 17.78
C GLY A 115 -1.19 4.06 16.97
N LYS A 116 -0.80 5.10 16.23
CA LYS A 116 -1.70 5.91 15.41
C LYS A 116 -1.13 6.06 14.00
N ILE A 117 -2.02 6.08 13.02
CA ILE A 117 -1.66 6.39 11.64
C ILE A 117 -1.31 7.88 11.59
N VAL A 118 -0.06 8.21 11.26
CA VAL A 118 0.43 9.60 11.14
C VAL A 118 0.56 10.06 9.70
N TRP A 119 0.58 9.12 8.76
CA TRP A 119 0.45 9.39 7.35
C TRP A 119 -0.27 8.22 6.67
N GLN A 120 -1.07 8.52 5.67
CA GLN A 120 -1.70 7.51 4.82
C GLN A 120 -1.81 7.96 3.38
N PHE A 121 -1.75 7.01 2.46
CA PHE A 121 -2.22 7.19 1.09
C PHE A 121 -3.34 6.21 0.78
N LYS A 122 -4.47 6.74 0.34
CA LYS A 122 -5.65 6.04 -0.16
C LYS A 122 -6.35 6.91 -1.19
N THR A 123 -7.04 6.31 -2.15
CA THR A 123 -7.74 7.02 -3.21
C THR A 123 -9.23 7.12 -2.92
N ALA A 124 -9.88 8.14 -3.50
CA ALA A 124 -11.33 8.31 -3.40
C ALA A 124 -12.07 7.20 -4.17
N ASP A 125 -11.57 6.82 -5.35
CA ASP A 125 -11.99 5.60 -6.04
C ASP A 125 -11.14 4.42 -5.55
N PRO A 126 -11.73 3.45 -4.84
CA PRO A 126 -11.03 2.25 -4.37
C PRO A 126 -10.30 1.48 -5.47
N ASN A 127 -10.82 1.51 -6.71
CA ASN A 127 -10.27 0.72 -7.81
C ASN A 127 -8.96 1.30 -8.39
N SER A 128 -8.58 2.54 -8.02
CA SER A 128 -7.42 3.23 -8.60
C SER A 128 -6.11 2.44 -8.43
N PHE A 129 -5.93 1.76 -7.29
CA PHE A 129 -4.75 0.93 -7.05
C PHE A 129 -5.01 -0.29 -6.15
N TYR A 130 -6.28 -0.68 -5.96
CA TYR A 130 -6.62 -1.85 -5.15
C TYR A 130 -5.88 -3.10 -5.62
N SER A 131 -5.26 -3.78 -4.67
CA SER A 131 -4.57 -5.03 -4.86
C SER A 131 -4.86 -5.92 -3.66
N ASP A 132 -5.51 -7.07 -3.90
CA ASP A 132 -6.03 -7.94 -2.85
C ASP A 132 -4.95 -8.83 -2.19
N TYR A 133 -3.71 -8.81 -2.70
CA TYR A 133 -2.56 -9.51 -2.14
C TYR A 133 -1.22 -8.87 -2.52
N GLN A 134 -0.13 -9.33 -1.88
CA GLN A 134 1.24 -8.88 -2.15
C GLN A 134 1.35 -7.37 -1.95
N SER A 135 2.13 -6.64 -2.77
CA SER A 135 2.26 -5.19 -2.74
C SER A 135 3.19 -4.67 -1.64
N ALA A 136 3.56 -3.40 -1.75
CA ALA A 136 4.53 -2.76 -0.84
C ALA A 136 4.40 -1.23 -0.87
N ALA A 137 4.85 -0.61 0.22
CA ALA A 137 5.01 0.83 0.33
C ALA A 137 6.38 1.15 0.94
N GLN A 138 7.23 1.85 0.17
CA GLN A 138 8.57 2.24 0.57
C GLN A 138 8.64 3.77 0.68
N LYS A 139 8.89 4.28 1.89
CA LYS A 139 9.24 5.69 2.07
C LYS A 139 10.64 5.97 1.50
N LEU A 140 10.75 7.02 0.70
CA LEU A 140 11.96 7.41 -0.01
C LEU A 140 12.71 8.52 0.74
N PRO A 141 14.02 8.71 0.48
CA PRO A 141 14.82 9.75 1.14
C PRO A 141 14.33 11.19 0.90
N ASN A 142 13.67 11.44 -0.24
CA ASN A 142 13.04 12.74 -0.55
C ASN A 142 11.70 12.96 0.19
N GLY A 143 11.25 12.01 1.00
CA GLY A 143 9.98 12.05 1.73
C GLY A 143 8.79 11.48 0.97
N ASN A 144 8.92 11.23 -0.34
CA ASN A 144 7.88 10.60 -1.15
C ASN A 144 7.75 9.11 -0.79
N TRP A 145 6.69 8.48 -1.30
CA TRP A 145 6.44 7.06 -1.15
C TRP A 145 6.41 6.39 -2.51
N HIS A 146 7.21 5.33 -2.66
CA HIS A 146 7.10 4.41 -3.78
C HIS A 146 6.13 3.29 -3.41
N ILE A 147 5.08 3.12 -4.21
CA ILE A 147 4.01 2.15 -3.97
C ILE A 147 4.01 1.12 -5.10
N THR A 148 3.93 -0.16 -4.72
CA THR A 148 3.70 -1.28 -5.64
C THR A 148 2.26 -1.76 -5.46
N SER A 149 1.42 -1.64 -6.49
CA SER A 149 0.10 -2.28 -6.57
C SER A 149 0.19 -3.52 -7.46
N THR A 150 0.13 -4.70 -6.83
CA THR A 150 0.49 -5.97 -7.49
C THR A 150 -0.49 -6.38 -8.57
N ASN A 151 -1.79 -6.44 -8.27
CA ASN A 151 -2.79 -6.99 -9.20
C ASN A 151 -2.75 -6.30 -10.56
N ASN A 152 -2.48 -5.00 -10.56
CA ASN A 152 -2.43 -4.18 -11.76
C ASN A 152 -1.01 -4.03 -12.32
N GLY A 153 0.04 -4.55 -11.66
CA GLY A 153 1.42 -4.28 -12.06
C GLY A 153 1.72 -2.78 -12.08
N HIS A 154 1.06 -2.00 -11.23
CA HIS A 154 1.13 -0.54 -11.22
C HIS A 154 2.08 -0.12 -10.11
N LEU A 155 3.17 0.56 -10.47
CA LEU A 155 4.12 1.16 -9.56
C LEU A 155 4.01 2.67 -9.68
N PHE A 156 4.05 3.39 -8.56
CA PHE A 156 3.95 4.83 -8.60
C PHE A 156 4.64 5.50 -7.42
N GLU A 157 5.05 6.75 -7.60
CA GLU A 157 5.62 7.60 -6.56
C GLU A 157 4.61 8.68 -6.18
N VAL A 158 4.38 8.84 -4.88
CA VAL A 158 3.44 9.80 -4.32
C VAL A 158 4.12 10.74 -3.32
N THR A 159 3.82 12.03 -3.38
CA THR A 159 4.32 13.03 -2.44
C THR A 159 3.70 12.85 -1.05
N PRO A 160 4.26 13.45 0.02
CA PRO A 160 3.63 13.47 1.33
C PRO A 160 2.19 14.04 1.31
N GLN A 161 1.89 14.93 0.36
CA GLN A 161 0.59 15.56 0.16
C GLN A 161 -0.40 14.68 -0.63
N GLY A 162 0.03 13.53 -1.13
CA GLY A 162 -0.82 12.60 -1.87
C GLY A 162 -0.84 12.81 -3.38
N GLU A 163 0.08 13.59 -3.95
CA GLU A 163 0.17 13.82 -5.40
C GLU A 163 1.02 12.73 -6.06
N VAL A 164 0.51 12.10 -7.11
CA VAL A 164 1.28 11.13 -7.90
C VAL A 164 2.21 11.89 -8.85
N VAL A 165 3.52 11.64 -8.74
CA VAL A 165 4.58 12.36 -9.47
C VAL A 165 5.35 11.48 -10.45
N TRP A 166 5.14 10.16 -10.40
CA TRP A 166 5.71 9.21 -11.33
C TRP A 166 4.87 7.94 -11.33
N GLU A 167 4.69 7.31 -12.49
CA GLU A 167 3.96 6.05 -12.63
C GLU A 167 4.66 5.13 -13.63
N PHE A 168 4.49 3.83 -13.42
CA PHE A 168 4.89 2.77 -14.31
C PHE A 168 3.86 1.65 -14.23
N VAL A 169 3.32 1.26 -15.38
CA VAL A 169 2.48 0.07 -15.51
C VAL A 169 3.30 -0.99 -16.23
N ASN A 170 3.48 -2.14 -15.60
CA ASN A 170 4.23 -3.24 -16.18
C ASN A 170 3.60 -3.68 -17.51
N PRO A 171 4.31 -3.54 -18.65
CA PRO A 171 3.81 -4.00 -19.93
C PRO A 171 4.06 -5.49 -20.14
N MET A 172 4.78 -6.18 -19.25
CA MET A 172 5.26 -7.54 -19.49
C MET A 172 4.37 -8.58 -18.81
N SER A 173 4.09 -9.67 -19.53
CA SER A 173 3.55 -10.92 -18.96
C SER A 173 4.36 -12.09 -19.52
N GLY A 174 5.10 -12.76 -18.65
CA GLY A 174 6.19 -13.63 -19.10
C GLY A 174 7.23 -12.82 -19.89
N ASP A 175 7.62 -13.33 -21.06
CA ASP A 175 8.58 -12.66 -21.95
C ASP A 175 7.92 -11.76 -23.00
N GLU A 176 6.60 -11.58 -22.94
CA GLU A 176 5.83 -10.82 -23.94
C GLU A 176 5.43 -9.43 -23.45
N ALA A 177 5.55 -8.44 -24.33
CA ALA A 177 5.13 -7.06 -24.07
C ALA A 177 3.72 -6.77 -24.59
N TYR A 178 2.93 -6.08 -23.79
CA TYR A 178 1.54 -5.70 -24.06
C TYR A 178 1.40 -4.18 -24.00
N CYS A 179 1.02 -3.59 -25.13
CA CYS A 179 0.89 -2.13 -25.25
C CYS A 179 -0.36 -1.59 -24.58
N VAL A 180 -1.40 -2.43 -24.52
CA VAL A 180 -2.70 -2.12 -23.92
C VAL A 180 -3.19 -3.35 -23.17
N LYS A 181 -3.73 -3.14 -21.98
CA LYS A 181 -4.46 -4.20 -21.27
C LYS A 181 -5.78 -4.45 -21.99
N LYS A 182 -5.98 -5.69 -22.42
CA LYS A 182 -7.24 -6.17 -23.00
C LYS A 182 -8.01 -6.98 -21.95
N ASP A 183 -9.28 -7.28 -22.23
CA ASP A 183 -10.14 -8.01 -21.30
C ASP A 183 -9.63 -9.41 -20.91
N LYS A 184 -8.85 -10.07 -21.78
CA LYS A 184 -8.12 -11.33 -21.47
C LYS A 184 -6.90 -11.09 -20.55
N ALA A 185 -6.97 -10.08 -19.68
CA ALA A 185 -5.88 -9.42 -18.95
C ALA A 185 -4.64 -10.32 -18.70
N PRO A 186 -3.50 -10.03 -19.34
CA PRO A 186 -2.28 -10.80 -19.14
C PRO A 186 -1.76 -10.62 -17.70
N TRP A 187 -1.00 -11.60 -17.19
CA TRP A 187 -0.45 -11.56 -15.83
C TRP A 187 0.72 -10.58 -15.75
N THR A 188 0.43 -9.30 -15.57
CA THR A 188 1.44 -8.23 -15.46
C THR A 188 1.87 -7.94 -14.03
N GLN A 189 1.61 -8.85 -13.10
CA GLN A 189 1.76 -8.60 -11.68
C GLN A 189 3.22 -8.38 -11.27
N ILE A 190 3.44 -7.42 -10.37
CA ILE A 190 4.73 -7.22 -9.72
C ILE A 190 4.54 -7.44 -8.23
N HIS A 191 5.13 -8.51 -7.69
CA HIS A 191 5.00 -8.87 -6.28
C HIS A 191 5.39 -7.75 -5.32
N ARG A 192 6.57 -7.17 -5.57
CA ARG A 192 7.14 -6.05 -4.83
C ARG A 192 8.19 -5.36 -5.69
N SER A 193 8.35 -4.06 -5.52
CA SER A 193 9.44 -3.31 -6.11
C SER A 193 10.08 -2.35 -5.11
N PHE A 194 11.34 -2.00 -5.38
CA PHE A 194 12.08 -1.00 -4.61
C PHE A 194 12.55 0.10 -5.55
N ARG A 195 12.52 1.33 -5.06
CA ARG A 195 13.13 2.47 -5.71
C ARG A 195 14.38 2.89 -4.94
N TYR A 196 15.46 3.07 -5.67
CA TYR A 196 16.76 3.48 -5.17
C TYR A 196 17.12 4.84 -5.76
N ALA A 197 17.73 5.70 -4.95
CA ALA A 197 18.35 6.92 -5.46
C ALA A 197 19.54 6.58 -6.38
N ALA A 198 19.89 7.47 -7.30
CA ALA A 198 20.94 7.21 -8.30
C ALA A 198 22.32 6.92 -7.66
N ASP A 199 22.59 7.50 -6.49
CA ASP A 199 23.81 7.34 -5.70
C ASP A 199 23.72 6.21 -4.65
N SER A 200 22.62 5.47 -4.63
CA SER A 200 22.38 4.38 -3.69
C SER A 200 23.50 3.32 -3.73
N PRO A 201 24.02 2.88 -2.56
CA PRO A 201 25.04 1.82 -2.50
C PRO A 201 24.62 0.52 -3.20
N GLN A 202 23.32 0.23 -3.27
CA GLN A 202 22.74 -0.92 -3.96
C GLN A 202 22.99 -0.89 -5.47
N LEU A 203 23.21 0.29 -6.05
CA LEU A 203 23.50 0.50 -7.47
C LEU A 203 25.00 0.67 -7.75
N LYS A 204 25.85 0.73 -6.71
CA LYS A 204 27.30 0.96 -6.88
C LYS A 204 27.93 -0.13 -7.76
N GLY A 205 28.63 0.29 -8.81
CA GLY A 205 29.31 -0.60 -9.76
C GLY A 205 28.38 -1.35 -10.71
N ARG A 206 27.08 -1.03 -10.73
CA ARG A 206 26.13 -1.58 -11.71
C ARG A 206 26.15 -0.72 -12.98
N ASP A 207 26.07 -1.38 -14.14
CA ASP A 207 25.82 -0.69 -15.41
C ASP A 207 24.32 -0.36 -15.51
N LEU A 208 23.99 0.92 -15.45
CA LEU A 208 22.62 1.42 -15.50
C LEU A 208 22.23 1.93 -16.90
N ARG A 209 23.06 1.68 -17.92
CA ARG A 209 22.71 2.05 -19.28
C ARG A 209 21.46 1.29 -19.73
N PRO A 210 20.47 1.98 -20.32
CA PRO A 210 19.31 1.30 -20.91
C PRO A 210 19.76 0.25 -21.93
N LEU A 211 19.40 -1.01 -21.73
CA LEU A 211 19.80 -2.10 -22.63
C LEU A 211 18.89 -2.19 -23.86
N ARG A 212 17.58 -2.10 -23.63
CA ARG A 212 16.54 -2.14 -24.67
C ARG A 212 15.26 -1.50 -24.16
N LYS A 213 14.38 -1.11 -25.08
CA LYS A 213 12.98 -0.82 -24.72
C LYS A 213 12.31 -2.12 -24.27
N LEU A 214 11.59 -2.09 -23.15
CA LEU A 214 10.83 -3.24 -22.66
C LEU A 214 9.71 -3.62 -23.63
N ALA A 215 9.08 -2.62 -24.26
CA ALA A 215 7.95 -2.80 -25.16
C ALA A 215 8.18 -2.03 -26.48
N PRO A 216 9.11 -2.47 -27.34
CA PRO A 216 9.58 -1.70 -28.49
C PRO A 216 8.51 -1.45 -29.56
N GLY A 217 7.47 -2.31 -29.63
CA GLY A 217 6.34 -2.14 -30.55
C GLY A 217 5.19 -1.29 -30.01
N CYS A 218 5.31 -0.77 -28.79
CA CYS A 218 4.24 -0.01 -28.16
C CYS A 218 4.38 1.49 -28.44
N PRO A 219 3.24 2.21 -28.54
CA PRO A 219 3.27 3.65 -28.67
C PRO A 219 3.97 4.31 -27.49
N ASP A 220 4.59 5.47 -27.75
CA ASP A 220 5.01 6.34 -26.68
C ASP A 220 3.78 7.03 -26.07
N TRP A 221 3.23 6.37 -25.05
CA TRP A 221 2.03 6.84 -24.37
C TRP A 221 2.25 8.21 -23.69
N ALA A 222 3.46 8.51 -23.22
CA ALA A 222 3.74 9.81 -22.63
C ALA A 222 3.60 10.93 -23.67
N SER A 223 4.17 10.71 -24.87
CA SER A 223 4.03 11.65 -25.98
C SER A 223 2.59 11.75 -26.52
N LEU A 224 1.81 10.66 -26.47
CA LEU A 224 0.41 10.66 -26.93
C LEU A 224 -0.56 11.29 -25.94
N LEU A 225 -0.31 11.13 -24.64
CA LEU A 225 -1.14 11.66 -23.55
C LEU A 225 -0.69 13.04 -23.09
N GLU A 226 0.40 13.56 -23.65
CA GLU A 226 0.81 14.95 -23.45
C GLU A 226 -0.33 15.86 -23.90
N VAL A 227 -0.94 16.52 -22.92
CA VAL A 227 -2.03 17.46 -23.15
C VAL A 227 -1.46 18.66 -23.90
N LYS A 228 -1.75 18.73 -25.20
CA LYS A 228 -1.42 19.89 -26.03
C LYS A 228 -2.50 20.95 -25.87
N PRO A 229 -2.14 22.26 -25.85
CA PRO A 229 -3.13 23.32 -25.94
C PRO A 229 -3.99 23.10 -27.19
N SER A 230 -5.28 23.41 -27.08
CA SER A 230 -6.13 23.55 -28.27
C SER A 230 -5.47 24.53 -29.26
N PRO A 231 -5.69 24.40 -30.58
CA PRO A 231 -5.25 25.39 -31.57
C PRO A 231 -5.61 26.85 -31.21
N ASN A 232 -6.63 27.05 -30.37
CA ASN A 232 -7.07 28.34 -29.86
C ASN A 232 -6.41 28.78 -28.54
N GLY A 233 -5.35 28.12 -28.09
CA GLY A 233 -4.55 28.50 -26.92
C GLY A 233 -5.14 28.12 -25.55
N SER A 234 -6.32 27.51 -25.50
CA SER A 234 -6.87 27.00 -24.24
C SER A 234 -6.23 25.65 -23.88
N MET A 235 -5.52 25.61 -22.74
CA MET A 235 -5.24 24.35 -22.06
C MET A 235 -6.56 23.79 -21.53
N PRO A 236 -6.85 22.49 -21.66
CA PRO A 236 -7.94 21.92 -20.90
C PRO A 236 -7.66 22.13 -19.40
N PRO A 237 -8.71 22.33 -18.59
CA PRO A 237 -8.54 22.55 -17.16
C PRO A 237 -7.69 21.42 -16.59
N LYS A 238 -6.65 21.75 -15.81
CA LYS A 238 -5.96 20.76 -14.99
C LYS A 238 -7.05 20.03 -14.20
N VAL A 239 -7.10 18.71 -14.29
CA VAL A 239 -7.91 17.91 -13.37
C VAL A 239 -7.30 18.12 -12.00
N VAL A 240 -7.79 19.12 -11.29
CA VAL A 240 -7.48 19.29 -9.88
C VAL A 240 -8.26 18.17 -9.20
N ASN A 241 -7.55 17.16 -8.70
CA ASN A 241 -8.13 16.26 -7.72
C ASN A 241 -8.51 17.13 -6.53
N VAL A 242 -9.75 17.60 -6.51
CA VAL A 242 -10.32 18.28 -5.35
C VAL A 242 -10.37 17.20 -4.27
N PRO A 243 -9.58 17.29 -3.18
CA PRO A 243 -9.76 16.37 -2.07
C PRO A 243 -11.22 16.52 -1.62
N PRO A 244 -11.95 15.43 -1.33
CA PRO A 244 -13.34 15.54 -0.92
C PRO A 244 -13.40 16.50 0.28
N ALA A 245 -14.02 17.66 0.05
CA ALA A 245 -14.24 18.64 1.08
C ALA A 245 -15.14 18.00 2.13
N GLY A 246 -14.55 17.65 3.28
CA GLY A 246 -15.26 17.08 4.43
C GLY A 246 -16.20 15.94 4.05
N ALA A 247 -15.71 14.70 4.07
CA ALA A 247 -16.59 13.55 4.21
C ALA A 247 -17.33 13.67 5.55
N LYS A 248 -18.42 14.44 5.58
CA LYS A 248 -19.49 14.24 6.53
C LYS A 248 -19.96 12.82 6.27
N ASP A 249 -19.97 12.00 7.31
CA ASP A 249 -20.55 10.68 7.30
C ASP A 249 -21.83 10.71 6.47
N CYS A 250 -21.85 9.96 5.36
CA CYS A 250 -23.10 9.60 4.70
C CYS A 250 -23.83 8.62 5.63
N GLY A 251 -24.37 9.14 6.73
CA GLY A 251 -25.34 8.45 7.56
C GLY A 251 -26.57 8.16 6.72
N TYR A 252 -26.98 6.90 6.67
CA TYR A 252 -28.26 6.53 6.09
C TYR A 252 -29.39 7.28 6.82
N PRO A 253 -30.33 7.89 6.09
CA PRO A 253 -31.45 8.58 6.72
C PRO A 253 -32.40 7.54 7.32
N GLY A 254 -32.59 7.63 8.64
CA GLY A 254 -33.65 6.94 9.35
C GLY A 254 -33.17 5.92 10.36
N GLN A 255 -32.90 6.37 11.59
CA GLN A 255 -33.42 5.71 12.79
C GLN A 255 -33.80 6.78 13.83
N PRO A 256 -34.95 6.64 14.52
CA PRO A 256 -35.37 7.57 15.56
C PRO A 256 -34.51 7.42 16.82
N GLU A 257 -34.24 8.55 17.47
CA GLU A 257 -33.55 8.61 18.75
C GLU A 257 -34.31 7.82 19.83
N LYS A 258 -33.58 6.93 20.51
CA LYS A 258 -33.86 6.46 21.87
C LYS A 258 -32.55 6.27 22.61
#